data_AF-A0A6G9AEP1-F1
#
_entry.id   AF-A0A6G9AEP1-F1
#
_cell.length_a   1.000
_cell.length_b   1.000
_cell.length_c   1.000
_cell.angle_alpha   90.00
_cell.angle_beta   90.00
_cell.angle_gamma   90.00
#
_symmetry.space_group_name_H-M   'P 1'
#
loop_
_entity.id
_entity.type
_entity.pdbx_description
1 polymer ?
#
loop_
_entity_poly.entity_id
_entity_poly.type
_entity_poly.pdbx_seq_one_letter_code
_entity_poly.pdbx_strand_id
1 'polypeptide(L)'
;MRDQKPYKLDFDTIEWSMTIAPGADCIQGLRWSTMQIYWVNVAKQPKNGEIVIVGSGFRYIAKPDFSGTDKFTLTVVGKNRRTEGASTVEVTVSRPTAQVVAAATHTH
;
A
#
# COMPACT_ATOMS: atom_id res chain seq x y z
N MET A 1 -0.39 -11.13 -1.30
CA MET A 1 -0.71 -10.60 -2.65
C MET A 1 -0.82 -9.08 -2.54
N ARG A 2 -0.49 -8.33 -3.59
CA ARG A 2 -0.66 -6.87 -3.62
C ARG A 2 -1.49 -6.54 -4.85
N ASP A 3 -2.57 -5.80 -4.66
CA ASP A 3 -3.37 -5.25 -5.76
C ASP A 3 -3.27 -3.74 -5.69
N GLN A 4 -2.48 -3.17 -6.60
CA GLN A 4 -2.19 -1.76 -6.69
C GLN A 4 -2.64 -1.24 -8.05
N LYS A 5 -3.85 -0.67 -8.08
CA LYS A 5 -4.37 0.01 -9.27
C LYS A 5 -3.60 1.30 -9.54
N PRO A 6 -3.33 1.64 -10.81
CA PRO A 6 -2.75 2.94 -11.16
C PRO A 6 -3.71 4.07 -10.78
N TYR A 7 -3.18 5.15 -10.20
CA TYR A 7 -3.88 6.44 -10.03
C TYR A 7 -3.29 7.48 -10.98
N LYS A 8 -3.91 8.66 -11.09
CA LYS A 8 -3.56 9.65 -12.12
C LYS A 8 -2.93 10.93 -11.61
N LEU A 9 -3.04 11.22 -10.32
CA LEU A 9 -2.79 12.55 -9.73
C LEU A 9 -3.75 13.59 -10.32
N ASP A 10 -5.03 13.22 -10.45
CA ASP A 10 -6.10 14.05 -11.01
C ASP A 10 -7.29 14.15 -10.04
N PHE A 11 -6.97 14.25 -8.75
CA PHE A 11 -7.91 14.25 -7.63
C PHE A 11 -8.78 12.99 -7.54
N ASP A 12 -8.29 11.89 -8.11
CA ASP A 12 -8.92 10.57 -8.05
C ASP A 12 -8.71 9.89 -6.70
N THR A 13 -9.70 9.08 -6.31
CA THR A 13 -9.61 8.17 -5.18
C THR A 13 -9.52 6.75 -5.70
N ILE A 14 -8.56 6.00 -5.19
CA ILE A 14 -8.32 4.61 -5.58
C ILE A 14 -8.20 3.71 -4.36
N GLU A 15 -8.57 2.44 -4.56
CA GLU A 15 -8.50 1.42 -3.54
C GLU A 15 -7.38 0.43 -3.85
N TRP A 16 -6.55 0.18 -2.84
CA TRP A 16 -5.46 -0.78 -2.86
C TRP A 16 -5.66 -1.86 -1.80
N SER A 17 -5.09 -3.02 -2.05
CA SER A 17 -4.97 -4.05 -1.03
C SER A 17 -3.56 -4.63 -0.94
N MET A 18 -3.16 -4.96 0.28
CA MET A 18 -1.92 -5.68 0.55
C MET A 18 -2.11 -6.72 1.64
N THR A 19 -1.23 -7.71 1.63
CA THR A 19 -1.18 -8.77 2.65
C THR A 19 0.11 -8.67 3.45
N ILE A 20 0.05 -8.80 4.78
CA ILE A 20 1.24 -8.79 5.65
C ILE A 20 1.08 -9.70 6.88
N ALA A 21 2.17 -10.38 7.28
CA ALA A 21 2.20 -11.18 8.49
C ALA A 21 2.20 -10.29 9.75
N PRO A 22 1.61 -10.72 10.88
CA PRO A 22 1.72 -9.98 12.14
C PRO A 22 3.17 -9.76 12.54
N GLY A 23 3.49 -8.55 13.02
CA GLY A 23 4.84 -8.16 13.42
C GLY A 23 5.83 -7.92 12.28
N ALA A 24 5.43 -8.15 11.02
CA ALA A 24 6.26 -7.85 9.86
C ALA A 24 6.07 -6.41 9.39
N ASP A 25 7.01 -5.93 8.58
CA ASP A 25 6.93 -4.65 7.91
C ASP A 25 7.06 -4.78 6.39
N CYS A 26 6.55 -3.78 5.68
CA CYS A 26 6.58 -3.76 4.23
C CYS A 26 6.72 -2.33 3.70
N ILE A 27 7.72 -2.11 2.83
CA ILE A 27 7.90 -0.85 2.11
C ILE A 27 7.21 -0.94 0.76
N GLN A 28 6.41 0.07 0.42
CA GLN A 28 5.72 0.22 -0.85
C GLN A 28 6.06 1.56 -1.50
N GLY A 29 6.49 1.49 -2.76
CA GLY A 29 6.63 2.68 -3.61
C GLY A 29 5.28 3.12 -4.14
N LEU A 30 5.08 4.43 -4.27
CA LEU A 30 3.85 5.00 -4.84
C LEU A 30 4.04 5.48 -6.28
N ARG A 31 5.29 5.53 -6.77
CA ARG A 31 5.63 6.13 -8.07
C ARG A 31 5.36 5.15 -9.24
N TRP A 32 4.69 5.63 -10.29
CA TRP A 32 4.73 5.02 -11.63
C TRP A 32 5.59 5.79 -12.61
N SER A 33 5.85 5.19 -13.77
CA SER A 33 6.88 5.62 -14.73
C SER A 33 6.84 7.11 -15.09
N THR A 34 5.65 7.67 -15.32
CA THR A 34 5.48 9.09 -15.73
C THR A 34 5.24 10.06 -14.56
N MET A 35 5.30 9.56 -13.33
CA MET A 35 5.00 10.35 -12.14
C MET A 35 6.25 10.88 -11.46
N GLN A 36 6.10 12.09 -10.95
CA GLN A 36 6.98 12.67 -9.94
C GLN A 36 6.12 12.97 -8.71
N ILE A 37 6.45 12.34 -7.59
CA ILE A 37 5.78 12.56 -6.30
C ILE A 37 6.57 13.63 -5.55
N TYR A 38 5.87 14.64 -5.06
CA TYR A 38 6.45 15.74 -4.28
C TYR A 38 6.35 15.45 -2.78
N TRP A 39 5.17 15.03 -2.32
CA TRP A 39 4.94 14.70 -0.93
C TRP A 39 3.84 13.66 -0.79
N VAL A 40 3.87 12.96 0.35
CA VAL A 40 2.88 11.96 0.76
C VAL A 40 2.49 12.26 2.18
N ASN A 41 1.19 12.24 2.47
CA ASN A 41 0.67 12.41 3.82
C ASN A 41 -0.26 11.27 4.20
N VAL A 42 -0.25 10.93 5.49
CA VAL A 42 -1.19 9.97 6.06
C VAL A 42 -2.44 10.73 6.49
N ALA A 43 -3.48 10.68 5.66
CA ALA A 43 -4.77 11.32 5.95
C ALA A 43 -5.55 10.56 7.03
N LYS A 44 -5.39 9.24 7.11
CA LYS A 44 -5.99 8.40 8.15
C LYS A 44 -5.03 7.29 8.56
N GLN A 45 -4.68 7.26 9.84
CA GLN A 45 -3.79 6.24 10.40
C GLN A 45 -4.49 4.86 10.49
N PRO A 46 -3.73 3.76 10.33
CA PRO A 46 -4.22 2.42 10.63
C PRO A 46 -4.49 2.22 12.13
N LYS A 47 -5.28 1.21 12.47
CA LYS A 47 -5.54 0.82 13.88
C LYS A 47 -4.53 -0.22 14.39
N ASN A 48 -4.13 -1.15 13.53
CA ASN A 48 -3.37 -2.34 13.87
C ASN A 48 -1.92 -2.34 13.34
N GLY A 49 -1.45 -1.18 12.90
CA GLY A 49 -0.08 -0.98 12.46
C GLY A 49 0.32 0.48 12.56
N GLU A 50 1.44 0.80 11.96
CA GLU A 50 2.01 2.14 11.89
C GLU A 50 2.46 2.44 10.46
N ILE A 51 2.32 3.70 10.03
CA ILE A 51 2.82 4.18 8.74
C ILE A 51 3.98 5.13 8.95
N VAL A 52 5.09 4.85 8.27
CA VAL A 52 6.24 5.76 8.14
C VAL A 52 6.39 6.14 6.68
N ILE A 53 6.42 7.44 6.36
CA ILE A 53 6.68 7.90 4.99
C ILE A 53 8.16 7.76 4.67
N VAL A 54 8.48 7.13 3.54
CA VAL A 54 9.86 6.86 3.10
C VAL A 54 10.02 7.29 1.64
N GLY A 55 10.57 8.49 1.43
CA GLY A 55 10.71 9.08 0.10
C GLY A 55 9.35 9.22 -0.60
N SER A 56 9.25 8.72 -1.83
CA SER A 56 8.01 8.69 -2.62
C SER A 56 7.17 7.42 -2.36
N GLY A 57 7.11 6.98 -1.11
CA GLY A 57 6.51 5.72 -0.70
C GLY A 57 6.21 5.70 0.79
N PHE A 58 5.81 4.54 1.29
CA PHE A 58 5.50 4.34 2.70
C PHE A 58 5.99 2.97 3.18
N ARG A 59 6.27 2.87 4.48
CA ARG A 59 6.49 1.63 5.21
C ARG A 59 5.28 1.41 6.11
N TYR A 60 4.61 0.27 5.97
CA TYR A 60 3.63 -0.21 6.93
C TYR A 60 4.29 -1.22 7.87
N ILE A 61 4.15 -1.02 9.17
CA ILE A 61 4.66 -1.91 10.22
C ILE A 61 3.45 -2.50 10.94
N ALA A 62 3.20 -3.81 10.77
CA ALA A 62 2.09 -4.48 11.43
C ALA A 62 2.42 -4.69 12.92
N LYS A 63 1.45 -4.46 13.81
CA LYS A 63 1.63 -4.83 15.21
C LYS A 63 1.76 -6.37 15.34
N PRO A 64 2.54 -6.90 16.29
CA PRO A 64 2.66 -8.34 16.49
C PRO A 64 1.33 -9.05 16.81
N ASP A 65 0.41 -8.35 17.47
CA ASP A 65 -0.94 -8.82 17.83
C ASP A 65 -2.00 -8.52 16.77
N PHE A 66 -1.60 -8.02 15.60
CA PHE A 66 -2.50 -7.74 14.48
C PHE A 66 -3.40 -8.94 14.16
N SER A 67 -4.71 -8.70 14.22
CA SER A 67 -5.75 -9.63 13.81
C SER A 67 -6.75 -8.94 12.88
N GLY A 68 -7.32 -9.71 11.95
CA GLY A 68 -8.31 -9.20 11.00
C GLY A 68 -7.71 -8.32 9.90
N THR A 69 -8.38 -7.19 9.64
CA THR A 69 -8.09 -6.24 8.55
C THR A 69 -7.74 -4.88 9.15
N ASP A 70 -6.83 -4.16 8.49
CA ASP A 70 -6.49 -2.79 8.80
C ASP A 70 -6.77 -1.87 7.60
N LYS A 71 -7.00 -0.59 7.84
CA LYS A 71 -7.25 0.39 6.78
C LYS A 71 -6.62 1.73 7.09
N PHE A 72 -5.92 2.29 6.11
CA PHE A 72 -5.35 3.63 6.18
C PHE A 72 -5.56 4.38 4.86
N THR A 73 -5.43 5.70 4.92
CA THR A 73 -5.63 6.57 3.76
C THR A 73 -4.40 7.46 3.59
N LEU A 74 -3.87 7.50 2.37
CA LEU A 74 -2.79 8.40 1.97
C LEU A 74 -3.30 9.45 1.00
N THR A 75 -2.78 10.67 1.12
CA THR A 75 -2.85 11.68 0.06
C THR A 75 -1.48 11.76 -0.60
N VAL A 76 -1.44 11.52 -1.90
CA VAL A 76 -0.22 11.60 -2.71
C VAL A 76 -0.33 12.84 -3.58
N VAL A 77 0.68 13.70 -3.54
CA VAL A 77 0.72 14.92 -4.36
C VAL A 77 1.96 14.92 -5.22
N GLY A 78 1.79 15.34 -6.46
CA GLY A 78 2.86 15.33 -7.43
C GLY A 78 2.39 15.85 -8.78
N LYS A 79 3.00 15.30 -9.82
CA LYS A 79 2.55 15.50 -11.20
C LYS A 79 2.65 14.23 -12.02
N ASN A 80 1.80 14.13 -13.03
CA ASN A 80 1.81 13.09 -14.03
C ASN A 80 1.87 13.72 -15.43
N ARG A 81 2.89 13.36 -16.24
CA ARG A 81 3.06 13.87 -17.61
C ARG A 81 2.94 15.41 -17.75
N ARG A 82 3.45 16.16 -16.77
CA ARG A 82 3.45 17.64 -16.63
C ARG A 82 2.24 18.28 -15.93
N THR A 83 1.17 17.54 -15.66
CA THR A 83 0.02 18.07 -14.91
C THR A 83 0.19 17.81 -13.43
N GLU A 84 0.14 18.86 -12.61
CA GLU A 84 0.16 18.74 -11.16
C GLU A 84 -1.21 18.33 -10.62
N GLY A 85 -1.21 17.58 -9.53
CA GLY A 85 -2.43 17.21 -8.84
C GLY A 85 -2.17 16.25 -7.68
N ALA A 86 -3.25 15.67 -7.17
CA ALA A 86 -3.23 14.80 -6.02
C ALA A 86 -4.06 13.54 -6.28
N SER A 87 -3.81 12.47 -5.53
CA SER A 87 -4.70 11.30 -5.47
C SER A 87 -4.85 10.84 -4.04
N THR A 88 -6.02 10.30 -3.73
CA THR A 88 -6.29 9.64 -2.45
C THR A 88 -6.16 8.14 -2.63
N VAL A 89 -5.33 7.50 -1.81
CA VAL A 89 -5.12 6.05 -1.83
C VAL A 89 -5.68 5.45 -0.55
N GLU A 90 -6.74 4.67 -0.67
CA GLU A 90 -7.30 3.89 0.41
C GLU A 90 -6.70 2.49 0.41
N VAL A 91 -5.91 2.17 1.43
CA VAL A 91 -5.21 0.89 1.50
C VAL A 91 -5.89 0.00 2.53
N THR A 92 -6.29 -1.19 2.09
CA THR A 92 -6.76 -2.27 2.96
C THR A 92 -5.65 -3.30 3.17
N VAL A 93 -5.32 -3.58 4.42
CA VAL A 93 -4.28 -4.56 4.80
C VAL A 93 -4.94 -5.78 5.39
N SER A 94 -4.65 -6.95 4.84
CA SER A 94 -5.14 -8.24 5.34
C SER A 94 -4.00 -9.16 5.77
N ARG A 95 -4.32 -10.17 6.58
CA ARG A 95 -3.38 -11.27 6.87
C ARG A 95 -3.31 -12.25 5.71
N PRO A 96 -2.16 -12.93 5.49
CA PRO A 96 -2.11 -14.04 4.57
C PRO A 96 -3.12 -15.08 5.02
N THR A 97 -4.01 -15.47 4.11
CA THR A 97 -4.69 -16.75 4.28
C THR A 97 -3.62 -17.82 4.21
N ALA A 98 -3.68 -18.80 5.10
CA ALA A 98 -2.89 -20.01 4.95
C ALA A 98 -3.39 -20.71 3.67
N GLN A 99 -2.89 -20.29 2.50
CA GLN A 99 -3.02 -21.10 1.31
C GLN A 99 -2.24 -22.37 1.61
N VAL A 100 -3.01 -23.46 1.72
CA VAL A 100 -2.56 -24.83 1.80
C VAL A 100 -1.27 -24.99 1.01
N VAL A 101 -0.21 -25.42 1.70
CA VAL A 101 0.96 -26.03 1.06
C VAL A 101 0.46 -27.35 0.45
N ALA A 102 -0.30 -27.28 -0.64
CA ALA A 102 -0.70 -28.43 -1.42
C ALA A 102 0.32 -28.58 -2.54
N ALA A 103 1.16 -29.59 -2.34
CA ALA A 103 2.14 -30.11 -3.26
C ALA A 103 1.74 -30.04 -4.74
N ALA A 104 2.63 -29.47 -5.55
CA ALA A 104 2.89 -29.99 -6.88
C ALA A 104 4.40 -30.19 -7.00
N THR A 105 4.88 -31.33 -6.50
CA THR A 105 6.11 -31.93 -6.99
C THR A 105 5.98 -32.07 -8.51
N HIS A 106 6.68 -31.24 -9.28
CA HIS A 106 6.98 -31.57 -10.67
C HIS A 106 8.07 -32.64 -10.65
N THR A 107 7.64 -33.90 -10.80
CA THR A 107 8.55 -35.00 -11.10
C THR A 107 9.00 -34.87 -12.55
N HIS A 108 10.30 -35.05 -12.74
CA HIS A 108 11.08 -34.83 -13.96
C HIS A 108 10.88 -35.94 -15.01
#